data_AF-A0A930RFF0-F1
#
_entry.id   AF-A0A930RFF0-F1
#
_cell.length_a   1.000
_cell.length_b   1.000
_cell.length_c   1.000
_cell.angle_alpha   90.00
_cell.angle_beta   90.00
_cell.angle_gamma   90.00
#
_symmetry.space_group_name_H-M   'P 1'
#
loop_
_entity.id
_entity.type
_entity.pdbx_description
1 polymer ?
#
loop_
_entity_poly.entity_id
_entity_poly.type
_entity_poly.pdbx_seq_one_letter_code
_entity_poly.pdbx_strand_id
1 'polypeptide(L)'
;MVKLWRRYKPFINAGIQELITYRVNFILYRIGDVMGAFVAFYLWKAVFDSSQESLIQGFSMADITLYIIMSFVTNLLTRSDSSFMIGEEVKDGSIIMRLLRPVHFAASYLFTELGSKWLIFISVGLPFLS
;
A
#
# COMPACT_ATOMS: atom_id res chain seq x y z
N MET A 1 -14.01 6.96 23.32
CA MET A 1 -13.78 6.33 21.99
C MET A 1 -14.79 6.76 20.92
N VAL A 2 -16.10 6.81 21.19
CA VAL A 2 -17.13 7.16 20.18
C VAL A 2 -16.95 8.56 19.53
N LYS A 3 -16.50 9.57 20.30
CA LYS A 3 -16.22 10.93 19.78
C LYS A 3 -15.04 10.98 18.79
N LEU A 4 -13.99 10.18 19.00
CA LEU A 4 -12.83 10.09 18.09
C LEU A 4 -13.25 9.45 16.76
N TRP A 5 -13.96 8.32 16.81
CA TRP A 5 -14.43 7.62 15.61
C TRP A 5 -15.35 8.49 14.74
N ARG A 6 -16.34 9.17 15.34
CA ARG A 6 -17.22 10.10 14.62
C ARG A 6 -16.47 11.24 13.95
N ARG A 7 -15.36 11.69 14.55
CA ARG A 7 -14.54 12.79 14.04
C ARG A 7 -13.68 12.39 12.86
N TYR A 8 -13.13 11.16 12.88
CA TYR A 8 -12.15 10.72 11.88
C TYR A 8 -12.72 9.85 10.76
N LYS A 9 -13.92 9.27 10.93
CA LYS A 9 -14.63 8.53 9.87
C LYS A 9 -14.71 9.29 8.52
N PRO A 10 -14.96 10.62 8.47
CA PRO A 10 -14.97 11.33 7.20
C PRO A 10 -13.63 11.30 6.46
N PHE A 11 -12.50 11.25 7.18
CA PHE A 11 -11.17 11.17 6.56
C PHE A 11 -10.91 9.81 5.93
N ILE A 12 -11.39 8.72 6.55
CA ILE A 12 -11.37 7.38 5.94
C ILE A 12 -12.13 7.40 4.61
N ASN A 13 -13.34 7.95 4.60
CA ASN A 13 -14.14 8.07 3.39
C ASN A 13 -13.46 8.96 2.34
N ALA A 14 -12.80 10.04 2.76
CA ALA A 14 -12.06 10.92 1.86
C ALA A 14 -10.91 10.17 1.16
N GLY A 15 -10.11 9.38 1.90
CA GLY A 15 -9.02 8.59 1.30
C GLY A 15 -9.51 7.52 0.32
N ILE A 16 -10.67 6.91 0.60
CA ILE A 16 -11.33 5.99 -0.33
C ILE A 16 -11.76 6.71 -1.62
N GLN A 17 -12.37 7.89 -1.49
CA GLN A 17 -12.83 8.68 -2.63
C GLN A 17 -11.65 9.19 -3.47
N GLU A 18 -10.58 9.66 -2.83
CA GLU A 18 -9.36 10.12 -3.48
C GLU A 18 -8.77 9.02 -4.37
N LEU A 19 -8.65 7.80 -3.84
CA LEU A 19 -8.12 6.66 -4.56
C LEU A 19 -8.98 6.25 -5.77
N ILE A 20 -10.31 6.33 -5.64
CA ILE A 20 -11.27 5.94 -6.69
C ILE A 20 -11.58 7.08 -7.65
N THR A 21 -11.17 8.32 -7.36
CA THR A 21 -11.39 9.48 -8.24
C THR A 21 -10.79 9.21 -9.62
N TYR A 22 -9.58 8.69 -9.66
CA TYR A 22 -8.89 8.27 -10.89
C TYR A 22 -8.88 6.74 -11.03
N ARG A 23 -10.04 6.16 -11.37
CA ARG A 23 -10.24 4.70 -11.47
C ARG A 23 -9.24 3.99 -12.37
N VAL A 24 -8.86 4.61 -13.49
CA VAL A 24 -7.88 4.03 -14.43
C VAL A 24 -6.50 3.99 -13.79
N ASN A 25 -6.07 5.09 -13.15
CA ASN A 25 -4.81 5.10 -12.41
C ASN A 25 -4.80 4.03 -11.33
N PHE A 26 -5.88 3.90 -10.56
CA PHE A 26 -6.02 2.85 -9.56
C PHE A 26 -5.78 1.45 -10.15
N ILE A 27 -6.44 1.10 -11.27
CA ILE A 27 -6.28 -0.21 -11.91
C ILE A 27 -4.85 -0.39 -12.44
N LEU A 28 -4.28 0.62 -13.11
CA LEU A 28 -2.93 0.54 -13.67
C LEU A 28 -1.87 0.33 -12.58
N TYR A 29 -1.98 1.05 -11.45
CA TYR A 29 -1.09 0.83 -10.31
C TYR A 29 -1.22 -0.59 -9.76
N ARG A 30 -2.44 -1.16 -9.65
CA ARG A 30 -2.64 -2.55 -9.18
C ARG A 30 -2.07 -3.60 -10.11
N ILE A 31 -2.24 -3.41 -11.42
CA ILE A 31 -1.62 -4.30 -12.40
C ILE A 31 -0.10 -4.22 -12.26
N GLY A 32 0.47 -3.02 -12.13
CA GLY A 32 1.90 -2.83 -11.92
C GLY A 32 2.42 -3.50 -10.64
N ASP A 33 1.73 -3.34 -9.51
CA ASP A 33 2.07 -3.96 -8.23
C ASP A 33 2.12 -5.50 -8.38
N VAL A 34 1.07 -6.08 -8.96
CA VAL A 34 0.96 -7.53 -9.21
C VAL A 34 2.04 -8.02 -10.15
N MET A 35 2.29 -7.31 -11.26
CA MET A 35 3.37 -7.64 -12.20
C MET A 35 4.73 -7.67 -11.50
N GLY A 36 5.00 -6.74 -10.58
CA GLY A 36 6.24 -6.73 -9.79
C GLY A 36 6.43 -8.01 -8.97
N ALA A 37 5.37 -8.51 -8.33
CA ALA A 37 5.40 -9.77 -7.60
C ALA A 37 5.65 -10.98 -8.53
N PHE A 38 4.99 -11.03 -9.69
CA PHE A 38 5.21 -12.07 -10.70
C PHE A 38 6.64 -12.06 -11.24
N VAL A 39 7.20 -10.89 -11.54
CA VAL A 39 8.58 -10.75 -12.01
C VAL A 39 9.55 -11.30 -10.96
N ALA A 40 9.37 -10.95 -9.68
CA ALA A 40 10.19 -11.48 -8.61
C ALA A 40 10.10 -13.02 -8.50
N PHE A 41 8.89 -13.57 -8.62
CA PHE A 41 8.67 -15.02 -8.60
C PHE A 41 9.35 -15.73 -9.78
N TYR A 42 9.13 -15.28 -11.01
CA TYR A 42 9.70 -15.90 -12.20
C TYR A 42 11.22 -15.75 -12.26
N LEU A 43 11.76 -14.65 -11.74
CA LEU A 43 13.20 -14.48 -11.59
C LEU A 43 13.78 -15.56 -10.69
N TRP A 44 13.21 -15.75 -9.50
CA TRP A 44 13.68 -16.80 -8.58
C TRP A 44 13.43 -18.20 -9.12
N LYS A 45 12.32 -18.43 -9.82
CA LYS A 45 12.07 -19.70 -10.51
C LYS A 45 13.21 -20.01 -11.50
N ALA A 46 13.59 -19.05 -12.33
CA ALA A 46 14.68 -19.23 -13.29
C ALA A 46 16.03 -19.51 -12.59
N VAL A 47 16.27 -18.87 -11.43
CA VAL A 47 17.46 -19.14 -10.61
C VAL A 47 17.47 -20.58 -10.09
N PHE A 48 16.36 -21.07 -9.53
CA PHE A 48 16.24 -22.47 -9.06
C PHE A 48 16.36 -23.48 -10.21
N ASP A 49 15.72 -23.21 -11.35
CA ASP A 49 15.81 -24.07 -12.54
C ASP A 49 17.26 -24.14 -13.08
N SER A 50 18.06 -23.09 -12.91
CA SER A 50 19.47 -23.06 -13.33
C SER A 50 20.44 -23.72 -12.34
N SER A 51 20.09 -23.79 -11.05
CA SER A 51 21.02 -24.19 -9.99
C SER A 51 21.23 -25.70 -9.88
N GLN A 52 20.40 -26.53 -10.55
CA GLN A 52 20.34 -28.01 -10.44
C GLN A 52 20.16 -28.58 -9.03
N GLU A 53 20.30 -27.77 -7.98
CA GLU A 53 20.09 -28.11 -6.57
C GLU A 53 18.68 -27.74 -6.13
N SER A 54 18.07 -28.60 -5.30
CA SER A 54 16.72 -28.37 -4.75
C SER A 54 16.67 -27.31 -3.65
N LEU A 55 17.83 -26.95 -3.09
CA LEU A 55 17.97 -26.01 -1.98
C LEU A 55 19.06 -25.02 -2.33
N ILE A 56 18.73 -23.73 -2.41
CA ILE A 56 19.73 -22.67 -2.58
C ILE A 56 20.01 -22.08 -1.21
N GLN A 57 21.23 -22.28 -0.70
CA GLN A 57 21.65 -21.82 0.63
C GLN A 57 20.69 -22.24 1.77
N GLY A 58 20.06 -23.41 1.65
CA GLY A 58 19.10 -23.93 2.63
C GLY A 58 17.66 -23.44 2.47
N PHE A 59 17.37 -22.60 1.47
CA PHE A 59 16.00 -22.20 1.13
C PHE A 59 15.44 -23.03 -0.01
N SER A 60 14.20 -23.49 0.17
CA SER A 60 13.43 -24.10 -0.90
C SER A 60 12.73 -23.04 -1.75
N MET A 61 12.26 -23.44 -2.94
CA MET A 61 11.41 -22.58 -3.78
C MET A 61 10.14 -22.12 -3.04
N ALA A 62 9.59 -22.95 -2.15
CA ALA A 62 8.43 -22.60 -1.34
C ALA A 62 8.75 -21.47 -0.34
N ASP A 63 9.91 -21.52 0.31
CA ASP A 63 10.34 -20.49 1.27
C ASP A 63 10.53 -19.14 0.60
N ILE A 64 11.16 -19.13 -0.58
CA ILE A 64 11.36 -17.91 -1.36
C ILE A 64 10.03 -17.36 -1.89
N THR A 65 9.12 -18.23 -2.31
CA THR A 65 7.78 -17.81 -2.74
C THR A 65 7.01 -17.14 -1.59
N LEU A 66 7.05 -17.74 -0.39
CA LEU A 66 6.45 -17.14 0.80
C LEU A 66 7.09 -15.79 1.14
N TYR A 67 8.41 -15.70 1.07
CA TYR A 67 9.14 -14.44 1.28
C TYR A 67 8.70 -13.35 0.30
N ILE A 68 8.53 -13.68 -0.98
CA ILE A 68 8.07 -12.74 -2.01
C ILE A 68 6.65 -12.25 -1.68
N ILE A 69 5.73 -13.15 -1.34
CA ILE A 69 4.34 -12.82 -0.97
C ILE A 69 4.32 -11.91 0.26
N MET A 70 5.05 -12.27 1.31
CA MET A 70 5.10 -11.49 2.56
C MET A 70 5.73 -10.12 2.33
N SER A 71 6.79 -10.05 1.53
CA SER A 71 7.43 -8.78 1.16
C SER A 71 6.49 -7.90 0.34
N PHE A 72 5.73 -8.49 -0.59
CA PHE A 72 4.73 -7.81 -1.39
C PHE A 72 3.60 -7.22 -0.53
N VAL A 73 2.99 -8.03 0.34
CA VAL A 73 1.94 -7.58 1.27
C VAL A 73 2.46 -6.49 2.22
N THR A 74 3.68 -6.66 2.73
CA THR A 74 4.31 -5.65 3.59
C THR A 74 4.52 -4.33 2.85
N ASN A 75 5.01 -4.39 1.60
CA ASN A 75 5.17 -3.19 0.77
C ASN A 75 3.83 -2.48 0.53
N LEU A 76 2.78 -3.25 0.23
CA LEU A 76 1.43 -2.74 0.00
C LEU A 76 0.87 -1.97 1.21
N LEU A 77 1.19 -2.41 2.44
CA LEU A 77 0.73 -1.79 3.68
C LEU A 77 1.61 -0.63 4.15
N THR A 78 2.91 -0.68 3.85
CA THR A 78 3.90 0.30 4.35
C THR A 78 4.07 1.50 3.43
N ARG A 79 3.91 1.31 2.11
CA ARG A 79 4.00 2.38 1.13
C ARG A 79 3.01 3.50 1.47
N SER A 80 3.49 4.74 1.41
CA SER A 80 2.70 5.93 1.70
C SER A 80 3.27 7.11 0.94
N ASP A 81 2.39 7.85 0.27
CA ASP A 81 2.74 9.08 -0.45
C ASP A 81 2.47 10.34 0.41
N SER A 82 2.09 10.15 1.69
CA SER A 82 1.77 11.22 2.63
C SER A 82 2.86 12.29 2.72
N SER A 83 4.14 11.93 2.72
CA SER A 83 5.24 12.91 2.77
C SER A 83 5.28 13.81 1.54
N PHE A 84 4.97 13.26 0.36
CA PHE A 84 4.90 14.02 -0.88
C PHE A 84 3.69 14.96 -0.88
N MET A 85 2.52 14.46 -0.49
CA MET A 85 1.29 15.24 -0.36
C MET A 85 1.47 16.42 0.60
N ILE A 86 2.07 16.20 1.77
CA ILE A 86 2.37 17.27 2.73
C ILE A 86 3.33 18.29 2.10
N GLY A 87 4.35 17.84 1.37
CA GLY A 87 5.29 18.73 0.68
C GLY A 87 4.61 19.62 -0.36
N GLU A 88 3.63 19.09 -1.09
CA GLU A 88 2.83 19.85 -2.06
C GLU A 88 1.95 20.90 -1.36
N GLU A 89 1.29 20.52 -0.25
CA GLU A 89 0.48 21.44 0.57
C GLU A 89 1.30 22.57 1.22
N VAL A 90 2.57 22.30 1.54
CA VAL A 90 3.50 23.32 2.03
C VAL A 90 3.89 24.27 0.90
N LYS A 91 4.14 23.72 -0.30
CA LYS A 91 4.56 24.50 -1.48
C LYS A 91 3.48 25.46 -1.97
N ASP A 92 2.22 25.03 -1.96
CA ASP A 92 1.08 25.83 -2.42
C ASP A 92 0.41 26.68 -1.31
N GLY A 93 0.81 26.48 -0.05
CA GLY A 93 0.29 27.19 1.12
C GLY A 93 -1.07 26.68 1.64
N SER A 94 -1.64 25.65 1.01
CA SER A 94 -2.93 25.07 1.39
C SER A 94 -2.86 24.34 2.74
N ILE A 95 -1.67 23.99 3.23
CA ILE A 95 -1.44 23.37 4.55
C ILE A 95 -2.06 24.21 5.69
N ILE A 96 -2.13 25.53 5.54
CA ILE A 96 -2.72 26.45 6.55
C ILE A 96 -4.19 26.08 6.81
N MET A 97 -4.95 25.76 5.76
CA MET A 97 -6.36 25.38 5.89
C MET A 97 -6.54 24.08 6.69
N ARG A 98 -5.53 23.22 6.67
CA ARG A 98 -5.50 21.97 7.43
C ARG A 98 -5.12 22.20 8.89
N LEU A 99 -4.17 23.09 9.16
CA LEU A 99 -3.71 23.46 10.50
C LEU A 99 -4.73 24.30 11.29
N LEU A 100 -5.54 25.13 10.61
CA LEU A 100 -6.60 25.93 11.25
C LEU A 100 -7.80 25.08 11.69
N ARG A 101 -8.00 23.89 11.10
CA ARG A 101 -9.09 22.98 11.52
C ARG A 101 -8.77 22.43 12.92
N PRO A 102 -9.75 22.31 13.82
CA PRO A 102 -9.50 21.87 15.20
C PRO A 102 -9.17 20.36 15.34
N VAL A 103 -8.69 19.71 14.28
CA VAL A 103 -8.36 18.27 14.21
C VAL A 103 -6.85 18.06 14.33
N HIS A 104 -6.43 16.92 14.87
CA HIS A 104 -4.99 16.62 14.95
C HIS A 104 -4.45 16.32 13.55
N PHE A 105 -3.43 17.07 13.12
CA PHE A 105 -2.87 17.01 11.77
C PHE A 105 -2.46 15.58 11.37
N ALA A 106 -1.56 14.96 12.13
CA ALA A 106 -1.08 13.61 11.85
C ALA A 106 -2.19 12.54 11.90
N ALA A 107 -3.19 12.73 12.76
CA ALA A 107 -4.29 11.77 12.86
C ALA A 107 -5.16 11.87 11.60
N SER A 108 -5.41 13.08 11.08
CA SER A 108 -6.18 13.27 9.85
C SER A 108 -5.54 12.54 8.66
N TYR A 109 -4.22 12.64 8.51
CA TYR A 109 -3.46 11.91 7.49
C TYR A 109 -3.51 10.40 7.70
N LEU A 110 -3.28 9.94 8.93
CA LEU A 110 -3.34 8.52 9.28
C LEU A 110 -4.70 7.90 8.92
N PHE A 111 -5.81 8.54 9.27
CA PHE A 111 -7.15 8.03 8.96
C PHE A 111 -7.48 8.09 7.45
N THR A 112 -6.92 9.05 6.72
CA THR A 112 -7.05 9.12 5.26
C THR A 112 -6.30 7.95 4.60
N GLU A 113 -5.04 7.74 5.00
CA GLU A 113 -4.20 6.61 4.55
C GLU A 113 -4.80 5.25 4.93
N LEU A 114 -5.38 5.12 6.12
CA LEU A 114 -6.04 3.88 6.52
C LEU A 114 -7.22 3.55 5.60
N GLY A 115 -7.98 4.57 5.18
CA GLY A 115 -9.08 4.39 4.23
C GLY A 115 -8.60 3.95 2.86
N SER A 116 -7.57 4.61 2.32
CA SER A 116 -7.00 4.22 1.03
C SER A 116 -6.40 2.81 1.11
N LYS A 117 -5.52 2.53 2.08
CA LYS A 117 -4.84 1.24 2.28
C LYS A 117 -5.79 0.07 2.47
N TRP A 118 -6.93 0.26 3.14
CA TRP A 118 -7.95 -0.78 3.26
C TRP A 118 -8.41 -1.26 1.88
N LEU A 119 -8.69 -0.32 0.98
CA LEU A 119 -9.15 -0.62 -0.36
C LEU A 119 -8.07 -1.31 -1.19
N ILE A 120 -6.82 -0.85 -1.05
CA ILE A 120 -5.66 -1.49 -1.65
C ILE A 120 -5.55 -2.95 -1.20
N PHE A 121 -5.58 -3.18 0.11
CA PHE A 121 -5.41 -4.50 0.71
C PHE A 121 -6.51 -5.47 0.29
N ILE A 122 -7.77 -5.04 0.24
CA ILE A 122 -8.87 -5.88 -0.29
C ILE A 122 -8.63 -6.24 -1.74
N SER A 123 -8.22 -5.26 -2.56
CA SER A 123 -8.13 -5.46 -4.01
C SER A 123 -7.01 -6.40 -4.42
N VAL A 124 -5.86 -6.34 -3.75
CA VAL A 124 -4.64 -7.04 -4.18
C VAL A 124 -3.97 -7.82 -3.06
N GLY A 125 -4.10 -7.43 -1.80
CA GLY A 125 -3.48 -8.15 -0.68
C GLY A 125 -4.18 -9.47 -0.35
N LEU A 126 -5.51 -9.48 -0.30
CA LEU A 126 -6.28 -10.67 0.08
C LEU A 126 -6.08 -11.88 -0.84
N PRO A 127 -6.11 -11.76 -2.19
CA PRO A 127 -5.95 -12.91 -3.07
C PRO A 127 -4.57 -13.58 -3.01
N PHE A 128 -3.54 -12.88 -2.51
CA PHE A 128 -2.18 -13.41 -2.38
C PHE A 128 -1.94 -14.11 -1.04
N LEU A 129 -2.81 -13.88 -0.06
CA LEU A 129 -2.74 -14.50 1.28
C LEU A 129 -3.64 -15.74 1.40
N SER A 130 -4.59 -15.93 0.48
CA SER A 130 -5.49 -17.09 0.38
C SER A 130 -4.89 -18.19 -0.49
#